data_AF-A0A7V3MC10-F1
#
_entry.id   AF-A0A7V3MC10-F1
#
_cell.length_a   1.000
_cell.length_b   1.000
_cell.length_c   1.000
_cell.angle_alpha   90.00
_cell.angle_beta   90.00
_cell.angle_gamma   90.00
#
_symmetry.space_group_name_H-M   'P 1'
#
loop_
_entity.id
_entity.type
_entity.pdbx_description
1 polymer ?
#
loop_
_entity_poly.entity_id
_entity_poly.type
_entity_poly.pdbx_seq_one_letter_code
_entity_poly.pdbx_strand_id
1 'polypeptide(L)'
;MTDSIVFQNLQSAYVSLDIEGYMACLDDSFKFYFDPGEEGIRELLKNNWGIDSLVWGRTEERLSAQTLFDYIKSNEGGSLDLTLSQLRRVRGDDTSSMWMCDYYLVIEPPPEEGASVAEGRARFTLRKKRDTGFWYIVRWEDFGGI
;
A
#
# COMPACT_ATOMS: atom_id res chain seq x y z
N MET A 1 -19.50 -3.03 10.26
CA MET A 1 -18.38 -3.41 9.39
C MET A 1 -17.10 -3.17 10.17
N THR A 2 -16.31 -4.22 10.38
CA THR A 2 -15.07 -4.18 11.17
C THR A 2 -13.98 -3.50 10.35
N ASP A 3 -13.14 -2.69 11.00
CA ASP A 3 -12.04 -1.95 10.36
C ASP A 3 -11.03 -2.86 9.63
N SER A 4 -10.90 -4.12 10.07
CA SER A 4 -10.04 -5.12 9.43
C SER A 4 -10.44 -5.51 8.00
N ILE A 5 -11.68 -5.23 7.55
CA ILE A 5 -12.12 -5.60 6.19
C ILE A 5 -11.35 -4.84 5.11
N VAL A 6 -10.82 -3.65 5.43
CA VAL A 6 -10.04 -2.85 4.48
C VAL A 6 -8.79 -3.61 4.00
N PHE A 7 -8.21 -4.45 4.86
CA PHE A 7 -7.04 -5.26 4.51
C PHE A 7 -7.38 -6.43 3.59
N GLN A 8 -8.59 -6.99 3.71
CA GLN A 8 -9.07 -8.02 2.77
C GLN A 8 -9.32 -7.40 1.40
N ASN A 9 -9.96 -6.23 1.37
CA ASN A 9 -10.18 -5.48 0.13
C ASN A 9 -8.86 -5.07 -0.53
N LEU A 10 -7.88 -4.62 0.26
CA LEU A 10 -6.55 -4.27 -0.22
C LEU A 10 -5.88 -5.48 -0.89
N GLN A 11 -5.78 -6.62 -0.21
CA GLN A 11 -5.18 -7.84 -0.78
C GLN A 11 -5.94 -8.31 -2.02
N SER A 12 -7.28 -8.29 -1.99
CA SER A 12 -8.13 -8.63 -3.13
C SER A 12 -7.86 -7.72 -4.33
N ALA A 13 -7.60 -6.43 -4.12
CA ALA A 13 -7.31 -5.48 -5.19
C ALA A 13 -5.96 -5.75 -5.86
N TYR A 14 -4.94 -6.17 -5.09
CA TYR A 14 -3.66 -6.63 -5.66
C TYR A 14 -3.85 -7.88 -6.52
N VAL A 15 -4.52 -8.92 -6.00
CA VAL A 15 -4.73 -10.18 -6.71
C VAL A 15 -5.57 -10.00 -7.99
N SER A 16 -6.58 -9.14 -7.93
CA SER A 16 -7.46 -8.86 -9.10
C SER A 16 -6.93 -7.75 -10.02
N LEU A 17 -5.81 -7.12 -9.65
CA LEU A 17 -5.24 -5.96 -10.36
C LEU A 17 -6.29 -4.84 -10.56
N ASP A 18 -7.17 -4.66 -9.57
CA ASP A 18 -8.28 -3.71 -9.59
C ASP A 18 -7.86 -2.39 -8.96
N ILE A 19 -7.48 -1.43 -9.82
CA ILE A 19 -7.07 -0.11 -9.36
C ILE A 19 -8.21 0.63 -8.63
N GLU A 20 -9.46 0.46 -9.04
CA GLU A 20 -10.56 1.18 -8.38
C GLU A 20 -10.88 0.57 -7.01
N GLY A 21 -10.84 -0.76 -6.90
CA GLY A 21 -10.90 -1.48 -5.63
C GLY A 21 -9.76 -1.10 -4.68
N TYR A 22 -8.54 -0.98 -5.21
CA TYR A 22 -7.36 -0.51 -4.47
C TYR A 22 -7.58 0.92 -3.94
N MET A 23 -7.93 1.85 -4.83
CA MET A 23 -8.12 3.26 -4.49
C MET A 23 -9.34 3.51 -3.61
N ALA A 24 -10.32 2.61 -3.59
CA ALA A 24 -11.46 2.64 -2.67
C ALA A 24 -11.07 2.30 -1.22
N CYS A 25 -9.92 1.64 -1.01
CA CYS A 25 -9.37 1.41 0.33
C CYS A 25 -8.73 2.67 0.92
N LEU A 26 -8.40 3.67 0.10
CA LEU A 26 -7.62 4.85 0.48
C LEU A 26 -8.51 6.07 0.65
N ASP A 27 -8.33 6.78 1.76
CA ASP A 27 -8.99 8.06 2.00
C ASP A 27 -8.43 9.16 1.07
N ASP A 28 -9.20 10.20 0.79
CA ASP A 28 -8.77 11.33 -0.05
C ASP A 28 -7.53 12.05 0.53
N SER A 29 -7.38 12.02 1.86
CA SER A 29 -6.23 12.58 2.58
C SER A 29 -5.06 11.60 2.76
N PHE A 30 -5.10 10.44 2.08
CA PHE A 30 -4.09 9.39 2.20
C PHE A 30 -2.66 9.91 2.02
N LYS A 31 -1.77 9.38 2.87
CA LYS A 31 -0.32 9.56 2.79
C LYS A 31 0.40 8.23 2.99
N PHE A 32 1.32 7.93 2.09
CA PHE A 32 2.31 6.89 2.27
C PHE A 32 3.60 7.52 2.81
N TYR A 33 4.26 6.87 3.75
CA TYR A 33 5.54 7.27 4.30
C TYR A 33 6.53 6.15 4.05
N PHE A 34 7.57 6.46 3.27
CA PHE A 34 8.68 5.55 3.02
C PHE A 34 9.55 5.41 4.26
N ASP A 35 10.20 4.25 4.40
CA ASP A 35 11.18 4.06 5.47
C ASP A 35 12.37 5.02 5.27
N PRO A 36 12.66 5.93 6.21
CA PRO A 36 13.86 6.76 6.13
C PRO A 36 15.18 5.97 6.19
N GLY A 37 15.14 4.70 6.62
CA GLY A 37 16.28 3.79 6.63
C GLY A 37 16.56 3.13 5.28
N GLU A 38 15.65 3.19 4.31
CA GLU A 38 15.83 2.61 2.98
C GLU A 38 16.90 3.38 2.19
N GLU A 39 17.96 2.68 1.77
CA GLU A 39 19.07 3.30 1.06
C GLU A 39 18.65 3.74 -0.35
N GLY A 40 18.92 4.99 -0.72
CA GLY A 40 18.67 5.51 -2.06
C GLY A 40 17.22 5.90 -2.35
N ILE A 41 16.26 5.68 -1.42
CA ILE A 41 14.84 5.98 -1.66
C ILE A 41 14.59 7.47 -1.91
N ARG A 42 15.34 8.36 -1.25
CA ARG A 42 15.22 9.82 -1.45
C ARG A 42 15.68 10.23 -2.84
N GLU A 43 16.82 9.71 -3.27
CA GLU A 43 17.37 9.94 -4.59
C GLU A 43 16.44 9.41 -5.67
N LEU A 44 15.87 8.21 -5.48
CA LEU A 44 14.90 7.61 -6.38
C LEU A 44 13.64 8.47 -6.51
N LEU A 45 13.02 8.86 -5.40
CA LEU A 45 11.83 9.71 -5.39
C LEU A 45 12.09 11.07 -6.04
N LYS A 46 13.24 11.68 -5.76
CA LYS A 46 13.61 12.96 -6.35
C LYS A 46 13.89 12.85 -7.85
N ASN A 47 14.65 11.87 -8.29
CA ASN A 47 15.10 11.75 -9.67
C ASN A 47 13.99 11.26 -10.61
N ASN A 48 13.18 10.31 -10.16
CA ASN A 48 12.17 9.68 -11.01
C ASN A 48 10.81 10.39 -10.90
N TRP A 49 10.51 11.05 -9.76
CA TRP A 49 9.17 11.57 -9.46
C TRP A 49 9.18 13.07 -9.10
N GLY A 50 10.35 13.69 -8.95
CA GLY A 50 10.46 15.08 -8.51
C GLY A 50 10.01 15.31 -7.07
N ILE A 51 9.89 14.25 -6.27
CA ILE A 51 9.39 14.31 -4.89
C ILE A 51 10.59 14.45 -3.96
N ASP A 52 10.77 15.65 -3.39
CA ASP A 52 11.81 15.93 -2.38
C ASP A 52 11.30 15.67 -0.95
N SER A 53 10.64 14.52 -0.74
CA SER A 53 10.14 14.09 0.56
C SER A 53 9.92 12.58 0.60
N LEU A 54 10.11 11.97 1.79
CA LEU A 54 9.80 10.55 2.03
C LEU A 54 8.29 10.27 2.19
N VAL A 55 7.47 11.12 1.58
CA VAL A 55 6.02 11.06 1.71
C VAL A 55 5.42 11.36 0.35
N TRP A 56 4.50 10.50 -0.09
CA TRP A 56 3.67 10.82 -1.24
C TRP A 56 2.18 10.74 -0.91
N GLY A 57 1.36 11.32 -1.77
CA GLY A 57 -0.09 11.37 -1.60
C GLY A 57 -0.83 10.30 -2.39
N ARG A 58 -2.15 10.39 -2.33
CA ARG A 58 -3.07 9.51 -3.04
C ARG A 58 -2.87 9.51 -4.56
N THR A 59 -2.44 10.63 -5.14
CA THR A 59 -2.21 10.74 -6.59
C THR A 59 -1.01 9.92 -7.02
N GLU A 60 0.12 10.11 -6.34
CA GLU A 60 1.36 9.38 -6.60
C GLU A 60 1.16 7.88 -6.33
N GLU A 61 0.46 7.55 -5.25
CA GLU A 61 0.08 6.18 -4.91
C GLU A 61 -0.75 5.51 -6.04
N ARG A 62 -1.73 6.23 -6.60
CA ARG A 62 -2.51 5.72 -7.73
C ARG A 62 -1.63 5.46 -8.94
N LEU A 63 -0.74 6.38 -9.29
CA LEU A 63 0.16 6.24 -10.42
C LEU A 63 1.08 5.03 -10.23
N SER A 64 1.67 4.89 -9.04
CA SER A 64 2.50 3.74 -8.66
C SER A 64 1.77 2.41 -8.82
N ALA A 65 0.61 2.26 -8.17
CA ALA A 65 -0.18 1.04 -8.20
C ALA A 65 -0.68 0.74 -9.62
N GLN A 66 -1.12 1.75 -10.37
CA GLN A 66 -1.57 1.58 -11.75
C GLN A 66 -0.43 1.09 -12.65
N THR A 67 0.76 1.69 -12.56
CA THR A 67 1.93 1.26 -13.34
C THR A 67 2.29 -0.19 -13.04
N LEU A 68 2.28 -0.59 -11.77
CA LEU A 68 2.51 -1.99 -11.39
C LEU A 68 1.42 -2.92 -11.95
N PHE A 69 0.16 -2.55 -11.82
CA PHE A 69 -0.96 -3.39 -12.28
C PHE A 69 -0.97 -3.53 -13.81
N ASP A 70 -0.68 -2.46 -14.55
CA ASP A 70 -0.61 -2.47 -16.00
C ASP A 70 0.59 -3.29 -16.49
N TYR A 71 1.73 -3.20 -15.80
CA TYR A 71 2.88 -4.04 -16.06
C TYR A 71 2.49 -5.52 -15.94
N ILE A 72 1.85 -5.93 -14.84
CA ILE A 72 1.45 -7.33 -14.63
C ILE A 72 0.42 -7.79 -15.68
N LYS A 73 -0.59 -6.96 -15.99
CA LYS A 73 -1.58 -7.28 -17.04
C LYS A 73 -0.97 -7.44 -18.43
N SER A 74 0.14 -6.76 -18.70
CA SER A 74 0.81 -6.79 -20.01
C SER A 74 1.73 -7.99 -20.18
N ASN A 75 2.00 -8.73 -19.10
CA ASN A 75 2.86 -9.91 -19.12
C ASN A 75 2.01 -11.19 -19.06
N GLU A 76 2.26 -12.12 -19.99
CA GLU A 76 1.56 -13.40 -20.04
C GLU A 76 1.87 -14.23 -18.77
N GLY A 77 0.83 -14.68 -18.07
CA GLY A 77 0.97 -15.40 -16.81
C GLY A 77 1.33 -14.51 -15.61
N GLY A 78 1.27 -13.18 -15.77
CA GLY A 78 1.59 -12.25 -14.70
C GLY A 78 0.66 -12.39 -13.49
N SER A 79 1.23 -12.31 -12.29
CA SER A 79 0.52 -12.36 -11.02
C SER A 79 1.12 -11.40 -10.00
N LEU A 80 0.25 -10.89 -9.13
CA LEU A 80 0.61 -9.98 -8.06
C LEU A 80 -0.13 -10.41 -6.79
N ASP A 81 0.61 -10.76 -5.74
CA ASP A 81 0.03 -11.24 -4.50
C ASP A 81 0.59 -10.47 -3.30
N LEU A 82 -0.29 -9.78 -2.58
CA LEU A 82 0.03 -9.14 -1.32
C LEU A 82 -0.50 -10.02 -0.19
N THR A 83 0.41 -10.50 0.65
CA THR A 83 0.08 -11.18 1.90
C THR A 83 0.33 -10.25 3.07
N LEU A 84 -0.70 -10.04 3.91
CA LEU A 84 -0.59 -9.34 5.19
C LEU A 84 -0.68 -10.33 6.35
N SER A 85 0.40 -10.46 7.11
CA SER A 85 0.50 -11.40 8.23
C SER A 85 0.71 -10.68 9.56
N GLN A 86 0.47 -11.36 10.68
CA GLN A 86 0.61 -10.77 12.02
C GLN A 86 -0.20 -9.48 12.24
N LEU A 87 -1.34 -9.35 11.53
CA LEU A 87 -2.25 -8.21 11.64
C LEU A 87 -2.71 -8.02 13.08
N ARG A 88 -2.21 -6.95 13.71
CA ARG A 88 -2.51 -6.61 15.10
C ARG A 88 -3.00 -5.18 15.22
N ARG A 89 -4.17 -5.01 15.82
CA ARG A 89 -4.65 -3.69 16.25
C ARG A 89 -3.80 -3.21 17.42
N VAL A 90 -3.11 -2.09 17.23
CA VAL A 90 -2.27 -1.45 18.26
C VAL A 90 -3.09 -0.53 19.13
N ARG A 91 -4.02 0.23 18.52
CA ARG A 91 -4.96 1.13 19.21
C ARG A 91 -6.18 1.40 18.33
N GLY A 92 -7.27 1.86 18.93
CA GLY A 92 -8.39 2.43 18.19
C GLY A 92 -9.72 2.41 18.92
N ASP A 93 -10.68 3.08 18.34
CA ASP A 93 -12.09 3.16 18.73
C ASP A 93 -13.00 2.94 17.49
N ASP A 94 -14.25 3.39 17.55
CA ASP A 94 -15.23 3.24 16.46
C ASP A 94 -15.03 4.22 15.29
N THR A 95 -14.09 5.15 15.39
CA THR A 95 -13.84 6.22 14.41
C THR A 95 -12.44 6.19 13.83
N SER A 96 -11.46 5.66 14.56
CA SER A 96 -10.09 5.50 14.09
C SER A 96 -9.42 4.28 14.69
N SER A 97 -8.51 3.66 13.94
CA SER A 97 -7.69 2.57 14.43
C SER A 97 -6.30 2.61 13.83
N MET A 98 -5.37 1.94 14.51
CA MET A 98 -4.01 1.75 14.07
C MET A 98 -3.67 0.27 14.14
N TRP A 99 -3.10 -0.22 13.05
CA TRP A 99 -2.76 -1.61 12.84
C TRP A 99 -1.29 -1.72 12.46
N MET A 100 -0.66 -2.82 12.86
CA MET A 100 0.66 -3.22 12.41
C MET A 100 0.58 -4.64 11.84
N CYS A 101 1.38 -4.90 10.82
CA CYS A 101 1.52 -6.21 10.21
C CYS A 101 2.88 -6.33 9.52
N ASP A 102 3.29 -7.56 9.26
CA ASP A 102 4.35 -7.84 8.32
C ASP A 102 3.69 -8.05 6.93
N TYR A 103 4.27 -7.50 5.87
CA TYR A 103 3.80 -7.63 4.50
C TYR A 103 4.80 -8.41 3.65
N TYR A 104 4.27 -9.14 2.68
CA TYR A 104 5.05 -9.85 1.66
C TYR A 104 4.31 -9.70 0.33
N LEU A 105 4.93 -9.02 -0.62
CA LEU A 105 4.42 -8.75 -1.96
C LEU A 105 5.23 -9.55 -2.97
N VAL A 106 4.58 -10.41 -3.74
CA VAL A 106 5.19 -11.19 -4.83
C VAL A 106 4.78 -10.57 -6.16
N ILE A 107 5.76 -10.34 -7.03
CA ILE A 107 5.61 -9.72 -8.35
C ILE A 107 6.16 -10.70 -9.39
N GLU A 108 5.28 -11.27 -10.20
CA GLU A 108 5.64 -12.23 -11.24
C GLU A 108 5.06 -11.81 -12.60
N PRO A 109 5.86 -11.72 -13.68
CA PRO A 109 7.32 -11.73 -13.66
C PRO A 109 7.88 -10.49 -12.91
N PRO A 110 9.15 -10.52 -12.47
CA PRO A 110 9.79 -9.33 -11.90
C PRO A 110 9.95 -8.24 -12.96
N PRO A 111 9.72 -6.95 -12.60
CA PRO A 111 10.06 -5.82 -13.47
C PRO A 111 11.54 -5.84 -13.88
N GLU A 112 11.87 -5.36 -15.08
CA GLU A 112 13.23 -5.48 -15.66
C GLU A 112 14.36 -4.95 -14.74
N GLU A 113 14.07 -3.93 -13.93
CA GLU A 113 14.99 -3.36 -12.93
C GLU A 113 14.41 -3.40 -11.50
N GLY A 114 13.42 -4.27 -11.27
CA GLY A 114 12.70 -4.39 -10.00
C GLY A 114 12.97 -5.70 -9.26
N ALA A 115 12.60 -5.72 -7.98
CA ALA A 115 12.59 -6.95 -7.21
C ALA A 115 11.36 -7.81 -7.55
N SER A 116 11.53 -9.13 -7.54
CA SER A 116 10.39 -10.09 -7.59
C SER A 116 9.59 -10.11 -6.29
N VAL A 117 10.16 -9.59 -5.21
CA VAL A 117 9.58 -9.59 -3.88
C VAL A 117 9.83 -8.25 -3.19
N ALA A 118 8.81 -7.73 -2.52
CA ALA A 118 8.97 -6.67 -1.53
C ALA A 118 8.39 -7.14 -0.19
N GLU A 119 9.16 -7.04 0.89
CA GLU A 119 8.75 -7.48 2.21
C GLU A 119 9.19 -6.49 3.28
N GLY A 120 8.46 -6.48 4.39
CA GLY A 120 8.75 -5.59 5.49
C GLY A 120 7.63 -5.48 6.50
N ARG A 121 7.68 -4.43 7.31
CA ARG A 121 6.65 -4.14 8.30
C ARG A 121 5.92 -2.85 7.99
N ALA A 122 4.59 -2.91 8.01
CA ALA A 122 3.75 -1.76 7.77
C ALA A 122 2.97 -1.35 9.03
N ARG A 123 2.74 -0.03 9.17
CA ARG A 123 1.74 0.52 10.09
C ARG A 123 0.66 1.25 9.30
N PHE A 124 -0.57 0.83 9.50
CA PHE A 124 -1.74 1.46 8.91
C PHE A 124 -2.49 2.27 9.96
N THR A 125 -2.84 3.52 9.64
CA THR A 125 -3.87 4.24 10.36
C THR A 125 -5.13 4.27 9.52
N LEU A 126 -6.23 3.80 10.11
CA LEU A 126 -7.54 3.77 9.49
C LEU A 126 -8.45 4.82 10.12
N ARG A 127 -9.39 5.32 9.30
CA ARG A 127 -10.45 6.23 9.75
C ARG A 127 -11.77 5.80 9.15
N LYS A 128 -12.82 5.86 9.98
CA LYS A 128 -14.19 5.66 9.54
C LYS A 128 -14.77 6.99 9.05
N LYS A 129 -15.24 7.06 7.81
CA LYS A 129 -15.98 8.24 7.34
C LYS A 129 -17.39 8.22 7.92
N ARG A 130 -17.85 9.37 8.42
CA ARG A 130 -19.13 9.48 9.15
C ARG A 130 -20.37 9.33 8.26
N ASP A 131 -20.25 9.77 7.01
CA ASP A 131 -21.31 9.77 6.01
C ASP A 131 -21.60 8.37 5.46
N THR A 132 -20.56 7.58 5.15
CA THR A 132 -20.71 6.22 4.61
C THR A 132 -20.66 5.14 5.68
N GLY A 133 -20.00 5.42 6.81
CA GLY A 133 -19.68 4.42 7.83
C GLY A 133 -18.59 3.42 7.40
N PHE A 134 -17.94 3.64 6.25
CA PHE A 134 -16.85 2.80 5.76
C PHE A 134 -15.50 3.23 6.33
N TRP A 135 -14.58 2.26 6.38
CA TRP A 135 -13.22 2.44 6.86
C TRP A 135 -12.25 2.59 5.70
N TYR A 136 -11.31 3.51 5.85
CA TYR A 136 -10.31 3.85 4.85
C TYR A 136 -8.93 3.96 5.47
N ILE A 137 -7.90 3.63 4.72
CA ILE A 137 -6.51 3.88 5.06
C ILE A 137 -6.25 5.38 4.84
N VAL A 138 -5.90 6.09 5.90
CA VAL A 138 -5.49 7.50 5.83
C VAL A 138 -3.97 7.65 5.86
N ARG A 139 -3.28 6.64 6.38
CA ARG A 139 -1.82 6.64 6.51
C ARG A 139 -1.29 5.22 6.42
N TRP A 140 -0.29 5.04 5.57
CA TRP A 140 0.52 3.84 5.47
C TRP A 140 1.97 4.26 5.74
N GLU A 141 2.60 3.65 6.71
CA GLU A 141 4.02 3.82 6.98
C GLU A 141 4.72 2.50 6.77
N ASP A 142 5.76 2.53 5.95
CA ASP A 142 6.69 1.44 5.76
C ASP A 142 7.89 1.59 6.73
N PHE A 143 8.40 0.46 7.19
CA PHE A 143 9.58 0.36 8.03
C PHE A 143 10.65 -0.57 7.43
N GLY A 144 10.52 -0.93 6.15
CA GLY A 144 11.48 -1.78 5.44
C GLY A 144 11.49 -3.24 5.93
N GLY A 145 12.35 -4.03 5.28
CA GLY A 145 12.62 -5.44 5.61
C GLY A 145 13.39 -5.62 6.93
N ILE A 146 13.22 -6.79 7.55
CA ILE A 146 13.96 -7.22 8.75
C ILE A 146 15.31 -7.82 8.33
#